data_AF-A0A6B2E6C9-F1
#
_entry.id   AF-A0A6B2E6C9-F1
#
_cell.length_a   1.000
_cell.length_b   1.000
_cell.length_c   1.000
_cell.angle_alpha   90.00
_cell.angle_beta   90.00
_cell.angle_gamma   90.00
#
_symmetry.space_group_name_H-M   'P 1'
#
loop_
_entity.id
_entity.type
_entity.pdbx_description
1 polymer ?
#
loop_
_entity_poly.entity_id
_entity_poly.type
_entity_poly.pdbx_seq_one_letter_code
_entity_poly.pdbx_strand_id
1 'polypeptide(L)'
;RLARYRLGAEPQVPHQLPADLRTFSGREGDLKALHALLPEAVDAGASTPIASVEGMGGVGKTTLAVHFAHEIADRFPGGQVYLNLRGYGPGEPVEPAAALEAMLTALGVPCDAIPADLDGRAASWRTHTAGRRLL
;
A
#
# COMPACT_ATOMS: atom_id res chain seq x y z
N ARG A 1 21.09 -18.45 32.21
CA ARG A 1 21.31 -17.81 30.88
C ARG A 1 19.94 -17.33 30.40
N LEU A 2 19.54 -16.10 30.76
CA LEU A 2 18.18 -15.59 30.50
C LEU A 2 18.12 -15.05 29.06
N ALA A 3 17.24 -15.66 28.25
CA ALA A 3 16.91 -15.16 26.92
C ALA A 3 16.16 -13.83 27.07
N ARG A 4 16.72 -12.79 26.47
CA ARG A 4 16.09 -11.47 26.39
C ARG A 4 14.83 -11.58 25.55
N TYR A 5 13.66 -11.48 26.18
CA TYR A 5 12.43 -11.06 25.50
C TYR A 5 12.74 -9.69 24.88
N ARG A 6 12.97 -9.62 23.56
CA ARG A 6 12.91 -8.35 22.85
C ARG A 6 11.44 -7.95 22.89
N LEU A 7 11.11 -6.96 23.70
CA LEU A 7 9.96 -6.09 23.48
C LEU A 7 9.96 -5.76 21.97
N GLY A 8 8.87 -6.11 21.30
CA GLY A 8 8.77 -6.17 19.84
C GLY A 8 9.38 -4.95 19.17
N ALA A 9 10.15 -5.18 18.11
CA ALA A 9 10.65 -4.10 17.26
C ALA A 9 9.49 -3.16 16.92
N GLU A 10 9.73 -1.85 17.00
CA GLU A 10 8.77 -0.85 16.51
C GLU A 10 8.28 -1.28 15.12
N PRO A 11 6.95 -1.27 14.84
CA PRO A 11 6.44 -1.67 13.55
C PRO A 11 7.15 -0.87 12.45
N GLN A 12 7.76 -1.56 11.49
CA GLN A 12 8.42 -0.88 10.39
C GLN A 12 7.36 -0.10 9.60
N VAL A 13 7.60 1.20 9.41
CA VAL A 13 6.77 2.07 8.57
C VAL A 13 7.24 1.90 7.12
N PRO A 14 6.44 1.30 6.22
CA PRO A 14 6.84 1.11 4.84
C PRO A 14 6.83 2.46 4.08
N HIS A 15 7.84 2.66 3.24
CA HIS A 15 7.95 3.79 2.31
C HIS A 15 8.24 3.25 0.91
N GLN A 16 7.23 2.60 0.31
CA GLN A 16 7.44 1.81 -0.91
C GLN A 16 7.00 2.50 -2.20
N LEU A 17 6.57 3.76 -2.13
CA LEU A 17 6.19 4.51 -3.32
C LEU A 17 7.36 4.55 -4.32
N PRO A 18 7.14 4.18 -5.59
CA PRO A 18 8.12 4.43 -6.64
C PRO A 18 8.51 5.91 -6.69
N ALA A 19 9.69 6.20 -7.23
CA ALA A 19 10.16 7.57 -7.38
C ALA A 19 9.15 8.41 -8.17
N ASP A 20 8.86 9.62 -7.66
CA ASP A 20 8.00 10.57 -8.35
C ASP A 20 8.75 11.27 -9.50
N LEU A 21 7.99 11.91 -10.39
CA LEU A 21 8.51 12.81 -11.39
C LEU A 21 8.86 14.17 -10.79
N ARG A 22 9.98 14.75 -11.23
CA ARG A 22 10.34 16.13 -10.88
C ARG A 22 9.34 17.17 -11.40
N THR A 23 8.64 16.84 -12.49
CA THR A 23 7.63 17.69 -13.11
C THR A 23 6.43 16.83 -13.48
N PHE A 24 5.25 17.23 -13.01
CA PHE A 24 3.96 16.59 -13.32
C PHE A 24 3.03 17.62 -13.96
N SER A 25 2.38 17.27 -15.07
CA SER A 25 1.53 18.21 -15.83
C SER A 25 0.52 17.48 -16.73
N GLY A 26 -0.55 18.18 -17.13
CA GLY A 26 -1.54 17.71 -18.12
C GLY A 26 -2.55 16.71 -17.57
N ARG A 27 -2.64 16.61 -16.24
CA ARG A 27 -3.46 15.68 -15.47
C ARG A 27 -4.07 16.33 -14.22
N GLU A 28 -4.07 17.66 -14.17
CA GLU A 28 -4.51 18.44 -13.01
C GLU A 28 -5.98 18.18 -12.68
N GLY A 29 -6.82 17.95 -13.70
CA GLY A 29 -8.21 17.55 -13.52
C GLY A 29 -8.37 16.17 -12.88
N ASP A 30 -7.61 15.18 -13.36
CA ASP A 30 -7.61 13.82 -12.82
C ASP A 30 -7.09 13.80 -11.37
N LEU A 31 -6.02 14.56 -11.10
CA LEU A 31 -5.45 14.72 -9.77
C LEU A 31 -6.43 15.39 -8.80
N LYS A 32 -7.12 16.45 -9.24
CA LYS A 32 -8.17 17.10 -8.46
C LYS A 32 -9.32 16.15 -8.13
N ALA A 33 -9.70 15.28 -9.06
CA ALA A 33 -10.72 14.26 -8.83
C ALA A 33 -10.28 13.26 -7.74
N LEU A 34 -9.03 12.81 -7.77
CA LEU A 34 -8.46 11.93 -6.72
C LEU A 34 -8.45 12.61 -5.34
N HIS A 35 -8.05 13.88 -5.26
CA HIS A 35 -8.11 14.65 -4.00
C HIS A 35 -9.52 14.75 -3.43
N ALA A 36 -10.53 14.90 -4.30
CA ALA A 36 -11.93 14.98 -3.88
C ALA A 36 -12.47 13.66 -3.29
N LEU A 37 -11.79 12.52 -3.53
CA LEU A 37 -12.14 11.23 -2.93
C LEU A 37 -11.59 11.08 -1.49
N LEU A 38 -10.66 11.94 -1.07
CA LEU A 38 -10.10 11.85 0.27
C LEU A 38 -11.10 12.38 1.30
N PRO A 39 -11.56 11.55 2.24
CA PRO A 39 -12.42 12.03 3.31
C PRO A 39 -11.67 13.04 4.20
N GLU A 40 -12.37 14.10 4.61
CA GLU A 40 -11.82 15.14 5.49
C GLU A 40 -11.48 14.61 6.89
N ALA A 41 -12.22 13.60 7.36
CA ALA A 41 -11.97 12.85 8.58
C ALA A 41 -12.08 11.35 8.31
N VAL A 42 -11.05 10.59 8.70
CA VAL A 42 -11.14 9.12 8.73
C VAL A 42 -11.75 8.75 10.07
N ASP A 43 -13.08 8.72 10.14
CA ASP A 43 -13.76 8.20 11.32
C ASP A 43 -13.33 6.74 11.55
N ALA A 44 -13.00 6.42 12.79
CA ALA A 44 -12.65 5.06 13.20
C ALA A 44 -13.87 4.14 12.98
N GLY A 45 -13.93 3.50 11.80
CA GLY A 45 -15.04 2.63 11.39
C GLY A 45 -15.55 2.86 9.96
N ALA A 46 -15.11 3.91 9.27
CA ALA A 46 -15.45 4.09 7.86
C ALA A 46 -14.71 3.08 6.96
N SER A 47 -15.36 2.58 5.90
CA SER A 47 -14.72 1.71 4.90
C SER A 47 -13.54 2.43 4.23
N THR A 48 -12.39 1.75 4.10
CA THR A 48 -11.24 2.28 3.37
C THR A 48 -11.65 2.61 1.92
N PRO A 49 -11.54 3.87 1.47
CA PRO A 49 -11.93 4.24 0.11
C PRO A 49 -11.03 3.54 -0.91
N ILE A 50 -11.63 3.00 -1.96
CA ILE A 50 -10.92 2.40 -3.10
C ILE A 50 -11.10 3.33 -4.30
N ALA A 51 -9.99 3.79 -4.87
CA ALA A 51 -9.97 4.56 -6.11
C ALA A 51 -9.40 3.71 -7.25
N SER A 52 -10.10 3.64 -8.37
CA SER A 52 -9.62 3.00 -9.61
C SER A 52 -9.24 4.08 -10.62
N VAL A 53 -8.05 3.97 -11.21
CA VAL A 53 -7.61 4.82 -12.33
C VAL A 53 -7.61 3.97 -13.59
N GLU A 54 -8.50 4.29 -14.52
CA GLU A 54 -8.72 3.52 -15.76
C GLU A 54 -8.37 4.33 -17.01
N GLY A 55 -8.02 3.64 -18.10
CA GLY A 55 -7.62 4.27 -19.35
C GLY A 55 -6.66 3.42 -20.17
N MET A 56 -6.37 3.87 -21.39
CA MET A 56 -5.54 3.13 -22.36
C MET A 56 -4.14 2.77 -21.82
N GLY A 57 -3.52 1.72 -22.40
CA GLY A 57 -2.14 1.36 -22.10
C GLY A 57 -1.19 2.53 -22.36
N GLY A 58 -0.21 2.73 -21.48
CA GLY A 58 0.81 3.79 -21.65
C GLY A 58 0.35 5.23 -21.36
N VAL A 59 -0.92 5.45 -21.02
CA VAL A 59 -1.48 6.81 -20.83
C VAL A 59 -1.02 7.55 -19.55
N GLY A 60 -0.19 6.90 -18.72
CA GLY A 60 0.38 7.48 -17.50
C GLY A 60 -0.38 7.22 -16.19
N LYS A 61 -1.26 6.21 -16.14
CA LYS A 61 -2.09 5.91 -14.94
C LYS A 61 -1.25 5.66 -13.68
N THR A 62 -0.21 4.85 -13.81
CA THR A 62 0.71 4.57 -12.69
C THR A 62 1.42 5.84 -12.25
N THR A 63 1.84 6.69 -13.18
CA THR A 63 2.45 7.99 -12.87
C THR A 63 1.49 8.88 -12.08
N LEU A 64 0.23 8.99 -12.51
CA LEU A 64 -0.80 9.75 -11.78
C LEU A 64 -1.01 9.19 -10.36
N ALA A 65 -1.15 7.87 -10.22
CA ALA A 65 -1.38 7.22 -8.93
C ALA A 65 -0.20 7.40 -7.97
N VAL A 66 1.04 7.25 -8.46
CA VAL A 66 2.26 7.46 -7.67
C VAL A 66 2.40 8.93 -7.27
N HIS A 67 2.19 9.86 -8.20
CA HIS A 67 2.25 11.29 -7.90
C HIS A 67 1.23 11.70 -6.83
N PHE A 68 -0.03 11.30 -7.00
CA PHE A 68 -1.08 11.50 -6.00
C PHE A 68 -0.71 10.88 -4.64
N ALA A 69 -0.16 9.67 -4.64
CA ALA A 69 0.27 9.00 -3.42
C ALA A 69 1.37 9.77 -2.67
N HIS A 70 2.31 10.40 -3.38
CA HIS A 70 3.31 11.28 -2.77
C HIS A 70 2.67 12.53 -2.16
N GLU A 71 1.71 13.18 -2.84
CA GLU A 71 1.05 14.38 -2.31
C GLU A 71 0.26 14.13 -1.01
N ILE A 72 -0.19 12.90 -0.79
CA ILE A 72 -1.03 12.55 0.36
C ILE A 72 -0.29 11.71 1.39
N ALA A 73 0.97 11.33 1.15
CA ALA A 73 1.72 10.38 1.98
C ALA A 73 1.72 10.75 3.47
N ASP A 74 1.85 12.05 3.79
CA ASP A 74 1.84 12.59 5.15
C ASP A 74 0.52 12.37 5.89
N ARG A 75 -0.58 12.18 5.16
CA ARG A 75 -1.88 11.82 5.74
C ARG A 75 -1.91 10.37 6.22
N PHE A 76 -0.98 9.52 5.80
CA PHE A 76 -0.92 8.10 6.12
C PHE A 76 0.32 7.79 6.98
N PRO A 77 0.30 8.11 8.28
CA PRO A 77 1.43 7.89 9.19
C PRO A 77 1.78 6.41 9.38
N GLY A 78 0.88 5.50 8.98
CA GLY A 78 1.15 4.07 8.97
C GLY A 78 2.16 3.66 7.89
N GLY A 79 2.40 4.51 6.88
CA GLY A 79 3.27 4.25 5.73
C GLY A 79 2.49 3.99 4.44
N GLN A 80 3.23 3.64 3.39
CA GLN A 80 2.71 3.32 2.06
C GLN A 80 3.24 1.98 1.56
N VAL A 81 2.35 1.08 1.16
CA VAL A 81 2.68 -0.23 0.58
C VAL A 81 2.37 -0.20 -0.91
N TYR A 82 3.37 -0.47 -1.75
CA TYR A 82 3.21 -0.48 -3.20
C TYR A 82 3.42 -1.89 -3.74
N LEU A 83 2.47 -2.35 -4.55
CA LEU A 83 2.58 -3.64 -5.22
C LEU A 83 2.22 -3.52 -6.70
N ASN A 84 3.14 -3.93 -7.57
CA ASN A 84 2.84 -4.11 -8.99
C ASN A 84 2.23 -5.50 -9.20
N LEU A 85 0.91 -5.56 -9.35
CA LEU A 85 0.16 -6.81 -9.55
C LEU A 85 0.35 -7.46 -10.93
N ARG A 86 0.98 -6.77 -11.88
CA ARG A 86 1.23 -7.27 -13.25
C ARG A 86 -0.05 -7.70 -13.99
N GLY A 87 -1.21 -7.15 -13.64
CA GLY A 87 -2.50 -7.51 -14.24
C GLY A 87 -2.70 -7.05 -15.69
N TYR A 88 -1.95 -6.03 -16.12
CA TYR A 88 -1.96 -5.51 -17.49
C TYR A 88 -0.52 -5.23 -17.95
N GLY A 89 0.23 -6.28 -18.28
CA GLY A 89 1.59 -6.22 -18.78
C GLY A 89 2.11 -7.60 -19.22
N PRO A 90 3.28 -7.69 -19.85
CA PRO A 90 3.89 -8.98 -20.16
C PRO A 90 4.30 -9.70 -18.87
N GLY A 91 3.89 -10.97 -18.73
CA GLY A 91 4.24 -11.83 -17.60
C GLY A 91 3.02 -12.42 -16.89
N GLU A 92 3.27 -13.25 -15.89
CA GLU A 92 2.22 -13.82 -15.05
C GLU A 92 1.76 -12.79 -13.99
N PRO A 93 0.44 -12.64 -13.77
CA PRO A 93 -0.10 -11.88 -12.66
C PRO A 93 0.47 -12.35 -11.32
N VAL A 94 0.55 -11.45 -10.35
CA VAL A 94 1.01 -11.83 -9.01
C VAL A 94 -0.06 -12.69 -8.33
N GLU A 95 0.34 -13.88 -7.90
CA GLU A 95 -0.52 -14.77 -7.10
C GLU A 95 -0.92 -14.10 -5.76
N PRO A 96 -2.19 -14.21 -5.32
CA PRO A 96 -2.66 -13.55 -4.10
C PRO A 96 -1.84 -13.88 -2.84
N ALA A 97 -1.38 -15.13 -2.72
CA ALA A 97 -0.54 -15.54 -1.61
C ALA A 97 0.82 -14.82 -1.63
N ALA A 98 1.44 -14.69 -2.80
CA ALA A 98 2.70 -13.98 -2.97
C ALA A 98 2.55 -12.47 -2.73
N ALA A 99 1.43 -11.88 -3.16
CA ALA A 99 1.09 -10.49 -2.86
C ALA A 99 1.04 -10.23 -1.35
N LEU A 100 0.29 -11.04 -0.60
CA LEU A 100 0.16 -10.87 0.85
C LEU A 100 1.49 -11.11 1.59
N GLU A 101 2.31 -12.06 1.15
CA GLU A 101 3.64 -12.28 1.73
C GLU A 101 4.55 -11.06 1.56
N ALA A 102 4.59 -10.48 0.36
CA ALA A 102 5.36 -9.26 0.10
C ALA A 102 4.85 -8.09 0.94
N MET A 103 3.53 -7.94 1.08
CA MET A 103 2.91 -6.88 1.88
C MET A 103 3.15 -7.05 3.38
N LEU A 104 3.10 -8.28 3.91
CA LEU A 104 3.45 -8.58 5.31
C LEU A 104 4.92 -8.31 5.59
N THR A 105 5.80 -8.72 4.66
CA THR A 105 7.23 -8.44 4.74
C THR A 105 7.50 -6.94 4.77
N ALA A 106 6.76 -6.14 3.98
CA ALA A 106 6.85 -4.68 3.97
C ALA A 106 6.56 -4.05 5.34
N LEU A 107 5.62 -4.62 6.09
CA LEU A 107 5.25 -4.20 7.44
C LEU A 107 6.23 -4.70 8.53
N GLY A 108 7.32 -5.38 8.14
CA GLY A 108 8.35 -5.88 9.04
C GLY A 108 8.02 -7.23 9.69
N VAL A 109 7.03 -7.98 9.16
CA VAL A 109 6.73 -9.33 9.65
C VAL A 109 7.89 -10.27 9.29
N PRO A 110 8.53 -10.94 10.27
CA PRO A 110 9.60 -11.91 10.00
C PRO A 110 9.11 -13.05 9.10
N CYS A 111 9.93 -13.51 8.16
CA CYS A 111 9.54 -14.54 7.19
C CYS A 111 9.09 -15.86 7.85
N ASP A 112 9.67 -16.23 8.99
CA ASP A 112 9.31 -17.41 9.78
C ASP A 112 7.98 -17.25 10.55
N ALA A 113 7.46 -16.02 10.65
CA ALA A 113 6.16 -15.69 11.23
C ALA A 113 5.05 -15.51 10.19
N ILE A 114 5.36 -15.53 8.88
CA ILE A 114 4.37 -15.45 7.81
C ILE A 114 3.72 -16.82 7.60
N PRO A 115 2.38 -16.96 7.72
CA PRO A 115 1.70 -18.23 7.47
C PRO A 115 1.94 -18.76 6.05
N ALA A 116 1.93 -20.09 5.89
CA ALA A 116 2.15 -20.71 4.59
C ALA A 116 0.92 -20.65 3.68
N ASP A 117 -0.28 -20.62 4.26
CA ASP A 117 -1.55 -20.61 3.55
C ASP A 117 -2.12 -19.19 3.36
N LEU A 118 -2.99 -19.06 2.35
CA LEU A 118 -3.58 -17.78 1.96
C LEU A 118 -4.46 -17.18 3.08
N ASP A 119 -5.26 -17.98 3.75
CA ASP A 119 -6.20 -17.52 4.77
C ASP A 119 -5.46 -16.99 6.00
N GLY A 120 -4.40 -17.68 6.41
CA GLY A 120 -3.48 -17.25 7.45
C GLY A 120 -2.80 -15.93 7.11
N ARG A 121 -2.29 -15.79 5.88
CA ARG A 121 -1.70 -14.51 5.39
C ARG A 121 -2.73 -13.38 5.39
N ALA A 122 -3.97 -13.64 4.97
CA ALA A 122 -5.04 -12.65 4.94
C ALA A 122 -5.47 -12.23 6.37
N ALA A 123 -5.53 -13.17 7.31
CA ALA A 123 -5.78 -12.88 8.72
C ALA A 123 -4.65 -12.06 9.35
N SER A 124 -3.40 -12.43 9.07
CA SER A 124 -2.21 -11.68 9.50
C SER A 124 -2.23 -10.25 8.96
N TRP A 125 -2.55 -10.07 7.68
CA TRP A 125 -2.68 -8.74 7.07
C TRP A 125 -3.69 -7.87 7.81
N ARG A 126 -4.90 -8.40 8.09
CA ARG A 126 -5.92 -7.69 8.88
C ARG A 126 -5.40 -7.30 10.27
N THR A 127 -4.70 -8.19 10.97
CA THR A 127 -4.10 -7.90 12.28
C THR A 127 -3.05 -6.80 12.22
N HIS A 128 -2.13 -6.86 11.25
CA HIS A 128 -1.02 -5.90 11.14
C HIS A 128 -1.44 -4.53 10.61
N THR A 129 -2.59 -4.43 9.96
CA THR A 129 -3.14 -3.18 9.41
C THR A 129 -4.25 -2.56 10.27
N ALA A 130 -4.83 -3.33 11.18
CA ALA A 130 -5.85 -2.84 12.11
C ALA A 130 -5.38 -1.58 12.85
N GLY A 131 -6.18 -0.52 12.78
CA GLY A 131 -5.89 0.75 13.45
C GLY A 131 -4.75 1.57 12.83
N ARG A 132 -4.10 1.11 11.75
CA ARG A 132 -3.09 1.89 11.02
C ARG A 132 -3.74 2.62 9.87
N ARG A 133 -3.33 3.87 9.68
CA ARG A 133 -3.64 4.64 8.47
C ARG A 133 -2.54 4.41 7.44
N LEU A 134 -2.71 3.36 6.64
CA LEU A 134 -1.82 2.94 5.54
C LEU A 134 -2.37 3.39 4.19
N LEU A 135 -1.47 3.71 3.26
CA LEU A 135 -1.76 3.89 1.83
C LEU A 135 -1.42 2.63 1.04
#